data_AF-A0A5C6CDP7-F1
#
_entry.id   AF-A0A5C6CDP7-F1
#
_cell.length_a   1.000
_cell.length_b   1.000
_cell.length_c   1.000
_cell.angle_alpha   90.00
_cell.angle_beta   90.00
_cell.angle_gamma   90.00
#
_symmetry.space_group_name_H-M   'P 1'
#
loop_
_entity.id
_entity.type
_entity.pdbx_description
1 polymer ?
#
loop_
_entity_poly.entity_id
_entity_poly.type
_entity_poly.pdbx_seq_one_letter_code
_entity_poly.pdbx_strand_id
1 'polypeptide(L)'
;MAFSKREIENLLRLVSRTKDAELNCEECLALVAEFAEQHLAGKSIGSGLQAVEQHLAVCDECREEYEALLVTLGKIDDDSPA
;
A
#
# COMPACT_ATOMS: atom_id res chain seq x y z
N MET A 1 -28.88 -9.34 14.49
CA MET A 1 -28.70 -8.72 13.16
C MET A 1 -27.95 -9.72 12.29
N ALA A 2 -28.35 -9.92 11.05
CA ALA A 2 -27.66 -10.81 10.11
C ALA A 2 -26.95 -9.95 9.04
N PHE A 3 -25.70 -10.26 8.74
CA PHE A 3 -24.98 -9.63 7.65
C PHE A 3 -25.57 -10.05 6.30
N SER A 4 -25.61 -9.11 5.36
CA SER A 4 -25.91 -9.39 3.97
C SER A 4 -24.79 -10.23 3.32
N LYS A 5 -25.11 -10.90 2.22
CA LYS A 5 -24.12 -11.67 1.44
C LYS A 5 -22.90 -10.83 1.06
N ARG A 6 -23.10 -9.56 0.66
CA ARG A 6 -22.02 -8.65 0.26
C ARG A 6 -21.11 -8.30 1.44
N GLU A 7 -21.67 -8.08 2.62
CA GLU A 7 -20.89 -7.81 3.82
C GLU A 7 -20.06 -9.04 4.22
N ILE A 8 -20.63 -10.25 4.11
CA ILE A 8 -19.90 -11.50 4.35
C ILE A 8 -18.76 -11.68 3.35
N GLU A 9 -19.00 -11.43 2.06
CA GLU A 9 -17.96 -11.51 1.03
C GLU A 9 -16.81 -10.50 1.27
N ASN A 10 -17.14 -9.29 1.72
CA ASN A 10 -16.13 -8.29 2.08
C ASN A 10 -15.33 -8.71 3.32
N LEU A 11 -15.99 -9.22 4.37
CA LEU A 11 -15.32 -9.70 5.57
C LEU A 11 -14.40 -10.89 5.24
N LEU A 12 -14.87 -11.86 4.45
CA LEU A 12 -14.05 -12.99 3.99
C LEU A 12 -12.84 -12.52 3.18
N ARG A 13 -13.01 -11.52 2.32
CA ARG A 13 -11.90 -10.92 1.55
C ARG A 13 -10.86 -10.31 2.48
N LEU A 14 -11.28 -9.53 3.48
CA LEU A 14 -10.37 -8.90 4.44
C LEU A 14 -9.62 -9.94 5.26
N VAL A 15 -10.33 -10.94 5.81
CA VAL A 15 -9.72 -12.05 6.58
C VAL A 15 -8.76 -12.86 5.70
N SER A 16 -9.09 -13.11 4.43
CA SER A 16 -8.20 -13.86 3.53
C SER A 16 -6.89 -13.14 3.20
N ARG A 17 -6.80 -11.84 3.47
CA ARG A 17 -5.62 -11.00 3.23
C ARG A 17 -4.72 -10.87 4.45
N THR A 18 -5.13 -11.38 5.61
CA THR A 18 -4.31 -11.30 6.81
C THR A 18 -3.11 -12.24 6.72
N LYS A 19 -1.97 -11.84 7.28
CA LYS A 19 -0.75 -12.66 7.39
C LYS A 19 -0.31 -12.79 8.84
N ASP A 20 0.55 -13.79 9.13
CA ASP A 20 1.12 -13.98 10.47
C ASP A 20 2.00 -12.80 10.91
N ALA A 21 2.64 -12.14 9.95
CA ALA A 21 3.43 -10.93 10.16
C ALA A 21 2.91 -9.83 9.22
N GLU A 22 2.43 -8.75 9.83
CA GLU A 22 1.85 -7.60 9.14
C GLU A 22 2.50 -6.33 9.67
N LEU A 23 2.59 -5.32 8.81
CA LEU A 23 2.94 -3.98 9.25
C LEU A 23 1.72 -3.33 9.90
N ASN A 24 1.95 -2.57 10.96
CA ASN A 24 1.00 -1.55 11.37
C ASN A 24 1.14 -0.28 10.49
N CYS A 25 0.25 0.70 10.67
CA CYS A 25 0.26 1.93 9.87
C CYS A 25 1.60 2.69 10.00
N GLU A 26 2.17 2.81 11.20
CA GLU A 26 3.44 3.52 11.42
C GLU A 26 4.60 2.83 10.69
N GLU A 27 4.68 1.51 10.77
CA GLU A 27 5.71 0.71 10.08
C GLU A 27 5.55 0.78 8.56
N CYS A 28 4.31 0.79 8.06
CA CYS A 28 4.00 1.00 6.65
C CYS A 28 4.51 2.37 6.17
N LEU A 29 4.18 3.43 6.89
CA LEU A 29 4.57 4.80 6.52
C LEU A 29 6.08 5.05 6.65
N ALA A 30 6.78 4.33 7.52
CA ALA A 30 8.24 4.38 7.58
C ALA A 30 8.92 3.84 6.30
N LEU A 31 8.25 2.96 5.55
CA LEU A 31 8.78 2.29 4.36
C LEU A 31 8.11 2.74 3.04
N VAL A 32 7.01 3.49 3.11
CA VAL A 32 6.17 3.83 1.95
C VAL A 32 6.90 4.67 0.91
N ALA A 33 7.87 5.50 1.33
CA ALA A 33 8.68 6.30 0.42
C ALA A 33 9.61 5.42 -0.44
N GLU A 34 10.33 4.49 0.17
CA GLU A 34 11.17 3.53 -0.55
C GLU A 34 10.34 2.66 -1.50
N PHE A 35 9.17 2.22 -1.04
CA PHE A 35 8.21 1.49 -1.88
C PHE A 35 7.78 2.30 -3.11
N ALA A 36 7.42 3.57 -2.93
CA ALA A 36 7.00 4.46 -4.02
C ALA A 36 8.09 4.69 -5.05
N GLU A 37 9.32 4.97 -4.61
CA GLU A 37 10.47 5.15 -5.50
C GLU A 37 10.79 3.89 -6.30
N GLN A 38 10.78 2.71 -5.66
CA GLN A 38 11.02 1.45 -6.37
C GLN A 38 9.91 1.14 -7.37
N HIS A 39 8.66 1.45 -7.02
CA HIS A 39 7.50 1.30 -7.91
C HIS A 39 7.67 2.19 -9.15
N LEU A 40 7.96 3.48 -8.97
CA LEU A 40 8.16 4.43 -10.07
C LEU A 40 9.36 4.05 -10.95
N ALA A 41 10.43 3.54 -10.35
CA ALA A 41 11.60 3.07 -11.08
C ALA A 41 11.40 1.73 -11.81
N GLY A 42 10.23 1.08 -11.68
CA GLY A 42 9.95 -0.24 -12.25
C GLY A 42 10.85 -1.36 -11.70
N LYS A 43 11.42 -1.17 -10.50
CA LYS A 43 12.32 -2.13 -9.87
C LYS A 43 11.51 -3.24 -9.19
N SER A 44 12.12 -4.42 -9.08
CA SER A 44 11.52 -5.52 -8.33
C SER A 44 11.45 -5.17 -6.84
N ILE A 45 10.25 -5.24 -6.28
CA ILE A 45 9.98 -4.95 -4.88
C ILE A 45 10.55 -6.09 -4.01
N GLY A 46 11.48 -5.75 -3.12
CA GLY A 46 12.09 -6.71 -2.20
C GLY A 46 11.08 -7.32 -1.21
N SER A 47 11.41 -8.44 -0.58
CA SER A 47 10.51 -9.15 0.35
C SER A 47 10.02 -8.28 1.52
N GLY A 48 10.85 -7.36 2.03
CA GLY A 48 10.45 -6.42 3.08
C GLY A 48 9.38 -5.42 2.65
N LEU A 49 9.37 -5.06 1.37
CA LEU A 49 8.43 -4.10 0.79
C LEU A 49 7.13 -4.78 0.29
N GLN A 50 7.11 -6.10 0.13
CA GLN A 50 5.86 -6.85 -0.09
C GLN A 50 4.89 -6.74 1.09
N ALA A 51 5.40 -6.49 2.31
CA ALA A 51 4.56 -6.24 3.48
C ALA A 51 3.86 -4.87 3.40
N VAL A 52 4.51 -3.87 2.81
CA VAL A 52 3.90 -2.57 2.50
C VAL A 52 2.76 -2.75 1.50
N GLU A 53 3.00 -3.47 0.39
CA GLU A 53 1.95 -3.77 -0.60
C GLU A 53 0.72 -4.45 0.02
N GLN A 54 0.96 -5.43 0.90
CA GLN A 54 -0.11 -6.11 1.62
C GLN A 54 -0.91 -5.17 2.53
N HIS A 55 -0.23 -4.29 3.27
CA HIS A 55 -0.89 -3.32 4.14
C HIS A 55 -1.74 -2.32 3.33
N LEU A 56 -1.22 -1.78 2.22
CA LEU A 56 -1.95 -0.87 1.33
C LEU A 56 -3.20 -1.51 0.69
N ALA A 57 -3.20 -2.84 0.53
CA ALA A 57 -4.35 -3.59 0.04
C ALA A 57 -5.46 -3.80 1.10
N VAL A 58 -5.22 -3.46 2.37
CA VAL A 58 -6.15 -3.66 3.49
C VAL A 58 -6.51 -2.33 4.16
N CYS A 59 -5.56 -1.41 4.32
CA CYS A 59 -5.74 -0.12 4.96
C CYS A 59 -6.00 0.98 3.93
N ASP A 60 -7.21 1.56 3.96
CA ASP A 60 -7.60 2.64 3.05
C ASP A 60 -6.81 3.93 3.30
N GLU A 61 -6.54 4.27 4.57
CA GLU A 61 -5.81 5.47 4.98
C GLU A 61 -4.38 5.48 4.42
N CYS A 62 -3.61 4.41 4.68
CA CYS A 62 -2.24 4.33 4.17
C CYS A 62 -2.18 4.29 2.63
N ARG A 63 -3.21 3.73 1.97
CA ARG A 63 -3.31 3.75 0.51
C ARG A 63 -3.50 5.16 -0.03
N GLU A 64 -4.39 5.95 0.58
CA GLU A 64 -4.60 7.35 0.18
C GLU A 64 -3.31 8.17 0.32
N GLU A 65 -2.56 7.97 1.41
CA GLU A 65 -1.26 8.64 1.61
C GLU A 65 -0.21 8.21 0.58
N TYR A 66 -0.16 6.93 0.24
CA TYR A 66 0.71 6.41 -0.81
C TYR A 66 0.38 6.99 -2.20
N GLU A 67 -0.90 7.05 -2.56
CA GLU A 67 -1.35 7.63 -3.83
C GLU A 67 -1.01 9.12 -3.93
N ALA A 68 -1.20 9.87 -2.83
CA ALA A 68 -0.81 11.28 -2.75
C ALA A 68 0.71 11.47 -2.91
N LEU A 69 1.51 10.57 -2.34
CA LEU A 69 2.95 10.55 -2.49
C LEU A 69 3.36 10.32 -3.96
N LEU A 70 2.79 9.31 -4.62
CA LEU A 70 3.07 9.02 -6.04
C LEU A 70 2.77 10.22 -6.95
N VAL A 71 1.64 10.90 -6.74
CA VAL A 71 1.27 12.09 -7.50
C VAL A 71 2.31 13.20 -7.33
N THR A 72 2.86 13.34 -6.13
CA THR A 72 3.86 14.38 -5.85
C THR A 72 5.22 14.02 -6.44
N LEU A 73 5.67 12.78 -6.27
CA LEU A 73 6.94 12.29 -6.83
C LEU A 73 6.95 12.35 -8.36
N GLY A 74 5.88 11.92 -9.02
CA GLY A 74 5.80 11.98 -10.48
C GLY A 74 5.91 13.39 -11.05
N LYS A 75 5.41 14.41 -10.33
CA LYS A 75 5.57 15.82 -10.72
C LYS A 75 7.01 16.31 -10.56
N ILE A 76 7.75 15.79 -9.59
CA ILE A 76 9.15 16.18 -9.35
C ILE A 76 10.05 15.57 -10.43
N ASP A 77 9.79 14.32 -10.83
CA ASP A 77 10.55 13.65 -11.89
C ASP A 77 10.36 14.32 -13.27
N ASP A 78 9.16 14.83 -13.56
CA ASP A 78 8.87 15.56 -14.82
C ASP A 78 9.53 16.96 -14.89
N ASP A 79 9.89 17.56 -13.74
CA ASP A 79 10.47 18.91 -13.65
C ASP A 79 12.01 18.90 -13.51
N SER A 80 12.64 17.73 -13.65
CA SER A 80 14.09 17.57 -13.60
C SER A 80 14.74 18.08 -14.90
N PRO A 81 15.59 19.13 -14.86
CA PRO A 81 16.32 19.56 -16.05
C PRO A 81 17.35 18.48 -16.40
N ALA A 82 17.24 17.96 -17.62
CA ALA A 82 18.21 17.04 -18.22
C ALA A 82 19.66 17.55 -18.17
#